data_AF-A0A1V5IC95-F1
#
_entry.id   AF-A0A1V5IC95-F1
#
_cell.length_a   1.000
_cell.length_b   1.000
_cell.length_c   1.000
_cell.angle_alpha   90.00
_cell.angle_beta   90.00
_cell.angle_gamma   90.00
#
_symmetry.space_group_name_H-M   'P 1'
#
loop_
_entity.id
_entity.type
_entity.pdbx_description
1 polymer ?
#
loop_
_entity_poly.entity_id
_entity_poly.type
_entity_poly.pdbx_seq_one_letter_code
_entity_poly.pdbx_strand_id
1 'polypeptide(L)'
;MSVTGDPRRWAAEPGIPGVVRMFDPYPYRCSAGHPQPCPVCSGGPHLEEILQYEGPHTVAAVVLESVTGTNGVLVPPDGYLAAVREVCDRHGILLVLDEVMCGFGRTGRWFACEHWGVVPDIMTVAKGITSGYLPLGAMIVNRRLAGWLRDHEFAGGLTSTGNPLCCAAGCATIETLREEKVVENAAAMGAVLAEELPRLAAGHPSVGEVRGLGLLWALELVKDRVTREPLVPFNAKGAAADPMRRLSEAALARGLYLMTHFNLVLVAPPLTIARADLDEGVAVLDEVLAAADAEAAAD
;
A
#
# COMPACT_ATOMS: atom_id res chain seq x y z
N MET A 1 5.37 -12.74 -10.23
CA MET A 1 6.06 -12.69 -8.91
C MET A 1 7.35 -11.87 -8.94
N SER A 2 8.18 -11.88 -9.99
CA SER A 2 9.48 -11.19 -10.00
C SER A 2 9.49 -9.73 -9.54
N VAL A 3 8.43 -8.98 -9.87
CA VAL A 3 8.27 -7.55 -9.53
C VAL A 3 8.10 -7.32 -8.04
N THR A 4 7.48 -8.24 -7.30
CA THR A 4 7.21 -8.01 -5.86
C THR A 4 8.50 -7.92 -5.06
N GLY A 5 8.58 -6.93 -4.15
CA GLY A 5 9.63 -6.84 -3.13
C GLY A 5 9.43 -7.80 -1.95
N ASP A 6 8.33 -8.56 -1.92
CA ASP A 6 7.96 -9.41 -0.79
C ASP A 6 8.80 -10.70 -0.72
N PRO A 7 9.37 -11.05 0.46
CA PRO A 7 10.22 -12.24 0.62
C PRO A 7 9.47 -13.57 0.47
N ARG A 8 8.14 -13.58 0.53
CA ARG A 8 7.31 -14.78 0.31
C ARG A 8 7.38 -15.28 -1.14
N ARG A 9 7.97 -14.50 -2.06
CA ARG A 9 8.18 -14.91 -3.46
C ARG A 9 9.18 -16.07 -3.63
N TRP A 10 9.91 -16.46 -2.57
CA TRP A 10 10.95 -17.51 -2.60
C TRP A 10 10.54 -18.78 -3.35
N ALA A 11 9.32 -19.28 -3.15
CA ALA A 11 8.85 -20.51 -3.81
C ALA A 11 8.68 -20.38 -5.34
N ALA A 12 8.69 -19.16 -5.87
CA ALA A 12 8.56 -18.86 -7.29
C ALA A 12 9.91 -18.46 -7.94
N GLU A 13 11.04 -18.61 -7.24
CA GLU A 13 12.37 -18.31 -7.78
C GLU A 13 12.97 -19.52 -8.53
N PRO A 14 13.79 -19.30 -9.59
CA PRO A 14 14.16 -18.01 -10.15
C PRO A 14 13.02 -17.36 -10.94
N GLY A 15 12.78 -16.07 -10.71
CA GLY A 15 11.82 -15.29 -11.47
C GLY A 15 12.31 -14.90 -12.88
N ILE A 16 11.42 -14.27 -13.64
CA ILE A 16 11.75 -13.58 -14.91
C ILE A 16 12.87 -12.55 -14.65
N PRO A 17 13.96 -12.54 -15.45
CA PRO A 17 15.05 -11.56 -15.35
C PRO A 17 14.61 -10.15 -15.78
N GLY A 18 15.47 -9.15 -15.56
CA GLY A 18 15.21 -7.76 -15.97
C GLY A 18 14.42 -6.92 -14.95
N VAL A 19 14.35 -7.37 -13.69
CA VAL A 19 13.75 -6.59 -12.59
C VAL A 19 14.85 -6.09 -11.66
N VAL A 20 14.97 -4.76 -11.57
CA VAL A 20 15.82 -4.05 -10.61
C VAL A 20 14.94 -3.46 -9.52
N ARG A 21 15.43 -3.40 -8.27
CA ARG A 21 14.62 -2.97 -7.12
C ARG A 21 15.07 -1.59 -6.68
N MET A 22 14.13 -0.67 -6.65
CA MET A 22 14.25 0.61 -5.97
C MET A 22 13.77 0.44 -4.53
N PHE A 23 14.44 1.11 -3.58
CA PHE A 23 14.00 1.15 -2.19
C PHE A 23 12.71 1.95 -2.05
N ASP A 24 11.82 1.46 -1.18
CA ASP A 24 10.57 2.12 -0.84
C ASP A 24 10.79 3.48 -0.14
N PRO A 25 9.87 4.44 -0.29
CA PRO A 25 9.88 5.70 0.45
C PRO A 25 9.41 5.47 1.89
N TYR A 26 10.31 4.96 2.74
CA TYR A 26 10.00 4.58 4.12
C TYR A 26 10.75 5.45 5.14
N PRO A 27 10.25 6.68 5.45
CA PRO A 27 10.91 7.60 6.37
C PRO A 27 11.33 7.00 7.71
N TYR A 28 10.43 6.26 8.37
CA TYR A 28 10.66 5.69 9.69
C TYR A 28 11.81 4.68 9.75
N ARG A 29 12.07 3.97 8.64
CA ARG A 29 13.16 2.99 8.50
C ARG A 29 14.03 3.29 7.29
N CYS A 30 14.28 4.56 7.01
CA CYS A 30 14.98 4.95 5.79
C CYS A 30 16.37 4.30 5.73
N SER A 31 16.63 3.54 4.65
CA SER A 31 17.90 2.84 4.44
C SER A 31 19.11 3.77 4.33
N ALA A 32 18.87 5.03 3.96
CA ALA A 32 19.90 6.08 3.91
C ALA A 32 20.12 6.79 5.26
N GLY A 33 19.40 6.43 6.33
CA GLY A 33 19.48 7.11 7.63
C GLY A 33 18.71 8.43 7.70
N HIS A 34 17.79 8.67 6.75
CA HIS A 34 16.94 9.85 6.65
C HIS A 34 17.67 11.23 6.66
N PRO A 35 18.78 11.42 5.90
CA PRO A 35 19.41 12.73 5.77
C PRO A 35 18.44 13.72 5.14
N GLN A 36 18.67 15.02 5.33
CA GLN A 36 17.88 16.07 4.68
C GLN A 36 18.75 16.85 3.70
N PRO A 37 18.50 16.77 2.37
CA PRO A 37 17.46 15.99 1.68
C PRO A 37 17.78 14.48 1.59
N CYS A 38 16.74 13.62 1.63
CA CYS A 38 16.90 12.16 1.55
C CYS A 38 16.74 11.67 0.11
N PRO A 39 17.78 11.10 -0.55
CA PRO A 39 17.66 10.67 -1.95
C PRO A 39 16.63 9.55 -2.14
N VAL A 40 16.51 8.62 -1.18
CA VAL A 40 15.55 7.51 -1.22
C VAL A 40 14.12 8.03 -1.04
N CYS A 41 13.87 8.83 0.01
CA CYS A 41 12.52 9.31 0.32
C CYS A 41 12.03 10.40 -0.64
N SER A 42 12.94 11.04 -1.40
CA SER A 42 12.59 11.95 -2.50
C SER A 42 12.33 11.24 -3.83
N GLY A 43 12.69 9.96 -3.96
CA GLY A 43 12.42 9.12 -5.13
C GLY A 43 13.31 9.42 -6.34
N GLY A 44 13.15 10.59 -6.95
CA GLY A 44 13.83 10.94 -8.19
C GLY A 44 15.35 10.76 -8.18
N PRO A 45 16.09 11.29 -7.17
CA PRO A 45 17.54 11.11 -7.08
C PRO A 45 17.96 9.64 -6.99
N HIS A 46 17.22 8.82 -6.24
CA HIS A 46 17.51 7.39 -6.13
C HIS A 46 17.22 6.64 -7.43
N LEU A 47 16.15 7.00 -8.14
CA LEU A 47 15.89 6.44 -9.47
C LEU A 47 17.01 6.80 -10.45
N GLU A 48 17.49 8.04 -10.46
CA GLU A 48 18.61 8.45 -11.33
C GLU A 48 19.91 7.68 -11.04
N GLU A 49 20.21 7.43 -9.77
CA GLU A 49 21.36 6.60 -9.38
C GLU A 49 21.23 5.18 -9.96
N ILE A 50 20.05 4.56 -9.86
CA ILE A 50 19.79 3.24 -10.46
C ILE A 50 19.97 3.30 -11.99
N LEU A 51 19.44 4.34 -12.64
CA LEU A 51 19.56 4.49 -14.09
C LEU A 51 21.01 4.70 -14.54
N GLN A 52 21.89 5.29 -13.73
CA GLN A 52 23.32 5.39 -14.04
C GLN A 52 24.00 4.02 -14.12
N TYR A 53 23.54 3.04 -13.32
CA TYR A 53 24.08 1.68 -13.33
C TYR A 53 23.51 0.83 -14.46
N GLU A 54 22.21 0.91 -14.71
CA GLU A 54 21.52 0.08 -15.70
C GLU A 54 21.62 0.65 -17.13
N GLY A 55 21.82 1.96 -17.25
CA GLY A 55 21.71 2.71 -18.50
C GLY A 55 20.24 2.98 -18.85
N PRO A 56 19.76 4.24 -18.92
CA PRO A 56 18.34 4.53 -19.09
C PRO A 56 17.66 3.87 -20.31
N HIS A 57 18.41 3.71 -21.41
CA HIS A 57 17.96 3.07 -22.65
C HIS A 57 17.62 1.57 -22.53
N THR A 58 18.02 0.92 -21.43
CA THR A 58 17.71 -0.49 -21.14
C THR A 58 16.46 -0.65 -20.28
N VAL A 59 15.94 0.44 -19.70
CA VAL A 59 14.85 0.43 -18.73
C VAL A 59 13.53 0.79 -19.42
N ALA A 60 12.59 -0.16 -19.46
CA ALA A 60 11.30 0.05 -20.13
C ALA A 60 10.26 0.78 -19.25
N ALA A 61 10.24 0.47 -17.95
CA ALA A 61 9.23 0.99 -17.05
C ALA A 61 9.70 1.05 -15.59
N VAL A 62 9.12 1.98 -14.83
CA VAL A 62 9.12 2.01 -13.38
C VAL A 62 7.75 1.57 -12.90
N VAL A 63 7.70 0.58 -12.00
CA VAL A 63 6.44 0.04 -11.44
C VAL A 63 6.42 0.29 -9.94
N LEU A 64 5.43 1.05 -9.47
CA LEU A 64 5.28 1.42 -8.06
C LEU A 64 3.82 1.28 -7.63
N GLU A 65 3.58 0.90 -6.37
CA GLU A 65 2.29 1.18 -5.74
C GLU A 65 2.24 2.68 -5.39
N SER A 66 1.13 3.37 -5.64
CA SER A 66 1.01 4.79 -5.26
C SER A 66 1.13 5.00 -3.75
N VAL A 67 0.66 4.03 -2.97
CA VAL A 67 0.92 3.84 -1.53
C VAL A 67 1.22 2.36 -1.36
N THR A 68 2.45 2.00 -0.97
CA THR A 68 2.85 0.59 -0.84
C THR A 68 2.00 -0.08 0.22
N GLY A 69 1.15 -1.03 -0.17
CA GLY A 69 0.12 -1.59 0.69
C GLY A 69 0.66 -2.65 1.66
N THR A 70 0.94 -3.84 1.13
CA THR A 70 1.22 -5.04 1.95
C THR A 70 2.48 -4.89 2.81
N ASN A 71 3.52 -4.22 2.29
CA ASN A 71 4.78 -4.00 3.01
C ASN A 71 4.69 -2.92 4.09
N GLY A 72 3.49 -2.41 4.37
CA GLY A 72 3.20 -1.63 5.55
C GLY A 72 2.70 -0.23 5.28
N VAL A 73 1.80 -0.03 4.31
CA VAL A 73 1.12 1.26 4.06
C VAL A 73 2.12 2.41 4.03
N LEU A 74 3.10 2.32 3.13
CA LEU A 74 4.15 3.31 2.99
C LEU A 74 3.59 4.47 2.16
N VAL A 75 3.12 5.50 2.86
CA VAL A 75 2.65 6.74 2.26
C VAL A 75 3.89 7.50 1.78
N PRO A 76 4.06 7.73 0.46
CA PRO A 76 5.22 8.45 -0.03
C PRO A 76 5.18 9.91 0.46
N PRO A 77 6.33 10.52 0.80
CA PRO A 77 6.41 11.95 1.07
C PRO A 77 5.95 12.79 -0.13
N ASP A 78 5.46 13.99 0.14
CA ASP A 78 5.09 14.94 -0.90
C ASP A 78 6.25 15.20 -1.86
N GLY A 79 5.95 15.18 -3.16
CA GLY A 79 6.95 15.33 -4.22
C GLY A 79 7.61 14.03 -4.68
N TYR A 80 7.53 12.92 -3.93
CA TYR A 80 8.16 11.64 -4.32
C TYR A 80 7.67 11.15 -5.69
N LEU A 81 6.36 10.97 -5.87
CA LEU A 81 5.80 10.46 -7.12
C LEU A 81 6.02 11.43 -8.28
N ALA A 82 5.98 12.74 -8.02
CA ALA A 82 6.24 13.77 -9.03
C ALA A 82 7.70 13.73 -9.51
N ALA A 83 8.65 13.56 -8.59
CA ALA A 83 10.07 13.44 -8.92
C ALA A 83 10.35 12.16 -9.73
N VAL A 84 9.72 11.03 -9.38
CA VAL A 84 9.81 9.79 -10.17
C VAL A 84 9.23 9.98 -11.58
N ARG A 85 8.05 10.62 -11.69
CA ARG A 85 7.42 10.93 -12.98
C ARG A 85 8.33 11.79 -13.85
N GLU A 86 8.94 12.83 -13.28
CA GLU A 86 9.84 13.72 -14.01
C GLU A 86 11.05 12.96 -14.59
N VAL A 87 11.67 12.09 -13.78
CA VAL A 87 12.78 11.23 -14.25
C VAL A 87 12.32 10.32 -15.40
N CYS A 88 11.15 9.69 -15.25
CA CYS A 88 10.60 8.82 -16.28
C CYS A 88 10.35 9.59 -17.59
N ASP A 89 9.84 10.82 -17.52
CA ASP A 89 9.63 11.67 -18.69
C ASP A 89 10.93 12.05 -19.40
N ARG A 90 11.98 12.41 -18.64
CA ARG A 90 13.29 12.78 -19.22
C ARG A 90 13.93 11.64 -20.02
N HIS A 91 13.76 10.40 -19.55
CA HIS A 91 14.40 9.23 -20.15
C HIS A 91 13.49 8.42 -21.08
N GLY A 92 12.22 8.81 -21.23
CA GLY A 92 11.25 8.09 -22.05
C GLY A 92 10.81 6.75 -21.45
N ILE A 93 10.90 6.61 -20.12
CA ILE A 93 10.54 5.41 -19.36
C ILE A 93 9.05 5.48 -19.01
N LEU A 94 8.33 4.35 -19.11
CA LEU A 94 6.93 4.30 -18.73
C LEU A 94 6.77 4.31 -17.21
N LEU A 95 5.85 5.11 -16.69
CA LEU A 95 5.43 5.01 -15.29
C LEU A 95 4.19 4.12 -15.17
N VAL A 96 4.31 3.05 -14.39
CA VAL A 96 3.21 2.18 -14.00
C VAL A 96 2.88 2.42 -12.53
N LEU A 97 1.66 2.85 -12.24
CA LEU A 97 1.17 2.94 -10.86
C LEU A 97 0.19 1.80 -10.57
N ASP A 98 0.54 0.99 -9.59
CA ASP A 98 -0.31 -0.07 -9.06
C ASP A 98 -1.28 0.50 -8.03
N GLU A 99 -2.55 0.54 -8.43
CA GLU A 99 -3.69 0.99 -7.63
C GLU A 99 -4.56 -0.20 -7.20
N VAL A 100 -4.04 -1.43 -7.28
CA VAL A 100 -4.80 -2.64 -6.96
C VAL A 100 -5.29 -2.63 -5.52
N MET A 101 -4.48 -2.14 -4.56
CA MET A 101 -4.91 -2.00 -3.17
C MET A 101 -5.53 -0.62 -2.88
N CYS A 102 -4.98 0.43 -3.45
CA CYS A 102 -5.21 1.82 -3.06
C CYS A 102 -6.32 2.51 -3.86
N GLY A 103 -6.76 1.91 -4.97
CA GLY A 103 -7.80 2.44 -5.84
C GLY A 103 -9.22 2.25 -5.30
N PHE A 104 -10.18 2.78 -6.05
CA PHE A 104 -11.62 2.77 -5.77
C PHE A 104 -11.99 3.30 -4.38
N GLY A 105 -11.36 4.39 -3.94
CA GLY A 105 -11.76 5.08 -2.72
C GLY A 105 -10.96 4.74 -1.46
N ARG A 106 -10.08 3.74 -1.51
CA ARG A 106 -9.37 3.24 -0.31
C ARG A 106 -8.65 4.33 0.49
N THR A 107 -8.03 5.30 -0.21
CA THR A 107 -7.28 6.40 0.42
C THR A 107 -8.10 7.69 0.53
N GLY A 108 -9.43 7.65 0.33
CA GLY A 108 -10.30 8.83 0.33
C GLY A 108 -10.31 9.62 -1.01
N ARG A 109 -9.64 9.09 -2.03
CA ARG A 109 -9.70 9.52 -3.44
C ARG A 109 -10.02 8.32 -4.31
N TRP A 110 -10.47 8.55 -5.55
CA TRP A 110 -10.78 7.45 -6.46
C TRP A 110 -9.54 6.59 -6.71
N PHE A 111 -8.40 7.22 -6.90
CA PHE A 111 -7.09 6.57 -6.99
C PHE A 111 -6.09 7.32 -6.11
N ALA A 112 -5.17 6.62 -5.46
CA ALA A 112 -4.25 7.24 -4.52
C ALA A 112 -3.31 8.24 -5.20
N CYS A 113 -2.92 8.01 -6.45
CA CYS A 113 -2.07 8.93 -7.22
C CYS A 113 -2.69 10.35 -7.38
N GLU A 114 -4.01 10.49 -7.22
CA GLU A 114 -4.71 11.78 -7.26
C GLU A 114 -4.30 12.71 -6.12
N HIS A 115 -3.85 12.19 -4.97
CA HIS A 115 -3.36 13.00 -3.85
C HIS A 115 -2.16 13.87 -4.24
N TRP A 116 -1.37 13.41 -5.22
CA TRP A 116 -0.17 14.11 -5.70
C TRP A 116 -0.29 14.62 -7.14
N GLY A 117 -1.46 14.48 -7.77
CA GLY A 117 -1.70 14.95 -9.14
C GLY A 117 -0.83 14.26 -10.20
N VAL A 118 -0.35 13.03 -9.93
CA VAL A 118 0.52 12.29 -10.86
C VAL A 118 -0.33 11.39 -11.75
N VAL A 119 -0.13 11.51 -13.05
CA VAL A 119 -0.80 10.67 -14.07
C VAL A 119 0.20 9.64 -14.59
N PRO A 120 -0.03 8.33 -14.40
CA PRO A 120 0.84 7.30 -14.93
C PRO A 120 0.61 7.05 -16.42
N ASP A 121 1.54 6.35 -17.06
CA ASP A 121 1.32 5.80 -18.39
C ASP A 121 0.36 4.61 -18.36
N ILE A 122 0.53 3.76 -17.34
CA ILE A 122 -0.28 2.57 -17.09
C ILE A 122 -0.71 2.55 -15.63
N MET A 123 -1.96 2.23 -15.37
CA MET A 123 -2.48 1.98 -14.03
C MET A 123 -3.01 0.55 -13.94
N THR A 124 -2.56 -0.22 -12.95
CA THR A 124 -3.12 -1.56 -12.68
C THR A 124 -4.17 -1.46 -11.59
N VAL A 125 -5.31 -2.11 -11.80
CA VAL A 125 -6.45 -2.10 -10.87
C VAL A 125 -7.04 -3.49 -10.74
N ALA A 126 -7.50 -3.84 -9.54
CA ALA A 126 -8.32 -5.02 -9.25
C ALA A 126 -9.06 -4.78 -7.92
N LYS A 127 -9.24 -5.80 -7.08
CA LYS A 127 -9.84 -5.72 -5.72
C LYS A 127 -11.10 -4.84 -5.66
N GLY A 128 -10.94 -3.55 -5.33
CA GLY A 128 -12.03 -2.57 -5.23
C GLY A 128 -12.83 -2.36 -6.51
N ILE A 129 -12.30 -2.74 -7.69
CA ILE A 129 -13.02 -2.61 -8.97
C ILE A 129 -14.37 -3.35 -8.97
N THR A 130 -14.47 -4.43 -8.21
CA THR A 130 -15.69 -5.22 -8.03
C THR A 130 -16.03 -5.39 -6.56
N SER A 131 -15.37 -4.65 -5.65
CA SER A 131 -15.45 -4.86 -4.19
C SER A 131 -15.25 -6.33 -3.77
N GLY A 132 -14.50 -7.11 -4.54
CA GLY A 132 -14.26 -8.53 -4.30
C GLY A 132 -15.43 -9.48 -4.67
N TYR A 133 -16.53 -8.99 -5.24
CA TYR A 133 -17.69 -9.81 -5.60
C TYR A 133 -17.38 -10.82 -6.72
N LEU A 134 -16.60 -10.40 -7.72
CA LEU A 134 -16.18 -11.24 -8.84
C LEU A 134 -14.73 -10.91 -9.26
N PRO A 135 -13.98 -11.88 -9.80
CA PRO A 135 -12.59 -11.67 -10.20
C PRO A 135 -12.53 -10.78 -11.44
N LEU A 136 -12.09 -9.54 -11.25
CA LEU A 136 -11.79 -8.59 -12.32
C LEU A 136 -10.52 -7.84 -11.98
N GLY A 137 -9.64 -7.73 -12.97
CA GLY A 137 -8.51 -6.82 -12.97
C GLY A 137 -8.45 -6.11 -14.31
N ALA A 138 -7.85 -4.92 -14.34
CA ALA A 138 -7.66 -4.17 -15.57
C ALA A 138 -6.30 -3.46 -15.58
N MET A 139 -5.79 -3.29 -16.80
CA MET A 139 -4.68 -2.41 -17.11
C MET A 139 -5.26 -1.20 -17.84
N ILE A 140 -5.26 -0.06 -17.19
CA ILE A 140 -5.74 1.21 -17.75
C ILE A 140 -4.52 1.90 -18.36
N VAL A 141 -4.62 2.31 -19.62
CA VAL A 141 -3.54 2.99 -20.34
C VAL A 141 -3.93 4.42 -20.67
N ASN A 142 -2.97 5.34 -20.63
CA ASN A 142 -3.23 6.72 -21.03
C ASN A 142 -3.52 6.85 -22.54
N ARG A 143 -4.01 8.01 -22.98
CA ARG A 143 -4.39 8.24 -24.39
C ARG A 143 -3.23 8.08 -25.36
N ARG A 144 -2.00 8.40 -24.95
CA ARG A 144 -0.79 8.28 -25.77
C ARG A 144 -0.50 6.81 -26.08
N LEU A 145 -0.45 5.97 -25.05
CA LEU A 145 -0.28 4.52 -25.22
C LEU A 145 -1.48 3.89 -25.94
N ALA A 146 -2.71 4.30 -25.63
CA ALA A 146 -3.89 3.84 -26.34
C ALA A 146 -3.85 4.16 -27.83
N GLY A 147 -3.33 5.33 -28.21
CA GLY A 147 -3.11 5.71 -29.61
C GLY A 147 -2.07 4.82 -30.28
N TRP A 148 -0.93 4.62 -29.62
CA TRP A 148 0.13 3.74 -30.13
C TRP A 148 -0.35 2.29 -30.33
N LEU A 149 -1.11 1.75 -29.38
CA LEU A 149 -1.68 0.40 -29.42
C LEU A 149 -2.73 0.19 -30.53
N ARG A 150 -3.26 1.23 -31.16
CA ARG A 150 -4.18 1.07 -32.31
C ARG A 150 -3.46 0.60 -33.57
N ASP A 151 -2.20 1.02 -33.72
CA ASP A 151 -1.39 0.75 -34.90
C ASP A 151 -0.37 -0.39 -34.67
N HIS A 152 -0.35 -0.96 -33.46
CA HIS A 152 0.60 -2.01 -33.06
C HIS A 152 -0.14 -3.20 -32.44
N GLU A 153 0.25 -4.41 -32.84
CA GLU A 153 -0.29 -5.63 -32.24
C GLU A 153 0.14 -5.75 -30.78
N PHE A 154 -0.83 -5.92 -29.89
CA PHE A 154 -0.59 -6.33 -28.51
C PHE A 154 -0.75 -7.84 -28.41
N ALA A 155 0.38 -8.56 -28.47
CA ALA A 155 0.43 -10.03 -28.38
C ALA A 155 0.20 -10.51 -26.93
N GLY A 156 -0.99 -10.26 -26.39
CA GLY A 156 -1.38 -10.65 -25.04
C GLY A 156 -2.90 -10.73 -24.88
N GLY A 157 -3.38 -11.80 -24.24
CA GLY A 157 -4.80 -12.01 -23.99
C GLY A 157 -5.07 -13.19 -23.06
N LEU A 158 -6.19 -13.12 -22.35
CA LEU A 158 -6.70 -14.21 -21.52
C LEU A 158 -8.05 -14.65 -22.09
N THR A 159 -8.40 -15.93 -21.97
CA THR A 159 -9.71 -16.44 -22.41
C THR A 159 -10.88 -15.69 -21.75
N SER A 160 -10.69 -15.23 -20.52
CA SER A 160 -11.67 -14.48 -19.74
C SER A 160 -11.54 -12.96 -19.84
N THR A 161 -10.67 -12.43 -20.71
CA THR A 161 -10.56 -10.97 -20.93
C THR A 161 -11.93 -10.40 -21.30
N GLY A 162 -12.37 -9.38 -20.56
CA GLY A 162 -13.67 -8.74 -20.81
C GLY A 162 -14.87 -9.63 -20.50
N ASN A 163 -14.74 -10.59 -19.56
CA ASN A 163 -15.87 -11.42 -19.13
C ASN A 163 -17.09 -10.54 -18.76
N PRO A 164 -18.24 -10.67 -19.47
CA PRO A 164 -19.35 -9.75 -19.31
C PRO A 164 -19.95 -9.71 -17.90
N LEU A 165 -19.94 -10.84 -17.18
CA LEU A 165 -20.47 -10.90 -15.81
C LEU A 165 -19.56 -10.16 -14.83
N CYS A 166 -18.24 -10.36 -14.93
CA CYS A 166 -17.27 -9.61 -14.13
C CYS A 166 -17.33 -8.11 -14.44
N CYS A 167 -17.45 -7.74 -15.73
CA CYS A 167 -17.59 -6.34 -16.15
C CYS A 167 -18.88 -5.71 -15.61
N ALA A 168 -20.01 -6.43 -15.65
CA ALA A 168 -21.28 -5.94 -15.10
C ALA A 168 -21.17 -5.67 -13.58
N ALA A 169 -20.53 -6.57 -12.82
CA ALA A 169 -20.27 -6.34 -11.40
C ALA A 169 -19.35 -5.13 -11.16
N GLY A 170 -18.36 -4.91 -12.04
CA GLY A 170 -17.50 -3.74 -11.98
C GLY A 170 -18.24 -2.43 -12.23
N CYS A 171 -19.11 -2.40 -13.25
CA CYS A 171 -19.99 -1.25 -13.50
C CYS A 171 -20.89 -0.96 -12.30
N ALA A 172 -21.57 -1.98 -11.77
CA ALA A 172 -22.45 -1.83 -10.61
C ALA A 172 -21.68 -1.32 -9.38
N THR A 173 -20.47 -1.82 -9.14
CA THR A 173 -19.62 -1.34 -8.03
C THR A 173 -19.28 0.14 -8.19
N ILE A 174 -18.82 0.56 -9.37
CA ILE A 174 -18.47 1.97 -9.62
C ILE A 174 -19.70 2.88 -9.51
N GLU A 175 -20.86 2.45 -10.00
CA GLU A 175 -22.12 3.17 -9.87
C GLU A 175 -22.51 3.34 -8.41
N THR A 176 -22.53 2.26 -7.62
CA THR A 176 -22.81 2.30 -6.19
C THR A 176 -21.84 3.20 -5.42
N LEU A 177 -20.53 3.09 -5.68
CA LEU A 177 -19.52 3.94 -5.03
C LEU A 177 -19.79 5.43 -5.25
N ARG A 178 -20.32 5.82 -6.43
CA ARG A 178 -20.69 7.20 -6.77
C ARG A 178 -22.03 7.61 -6.15
N GLU A 179 -23.06 6.80 -6.30
CA GLU A 179 -24.42 7.12 -5.88
C GLU A 179 -24.54 7.22 -4.36
N GLU A 180 -23.88 6.31 -3.64
CA GLU A 180 -23.89 6.27 -2.18
C GLU A 180 -22.77 7.10 -1.54
N LYS A 181 -21.95 7.79 -2.35
CA LYS A 181 -20.83 8.64 -1.89
C LYS A 181 -19.85 7.89 -0.99
N VAL A 182 -19.52 6.66 -1.37
CA VAL A 182 -18.68 5.76 -0.57
C VAL A 182 -17.24 6.26 -0.47
N VAL A 183 -16.72 6.88 -1.54
CA VAL A 183 -15.38 7.48 -1.54
C VAL A 183 -15.31 8.66 -0.57
N GLU A 184 -16.36 9.47 -0.52
CA GLU A 184 -16.50 10.58 0.42
C GLU A 184 -16.63 10.08 1.87
N ASN A 185 -17.35 8.97 2.10
CA ASN A 185 -17.37 8.32 3.42
C ASN A 185 -15.97 7.83 3.82
N ALA A 186 -15.22 7.22 2.90
CA ALA A 186 -13.85 6.79 3.17
C ALA A 186 -12.92 7.96 3.51
N ALA A 187 -13.11 9.12 2.88
CA ALA A 187 -12.39 10.34 3.25
C ALA A 187 -12.81 10.85 4.65
N ALA A 188 -14.11 10.87 4.95
CA ALA A 188 -14.63 11.33 6.23
C ALA A 188 -14.20 10.42 7.40
N MET A 189 -14.34 9.11 7.27
CA MET A 189 -13.90 8.14 8.28
C MET A 189 -12.38 8.05 8.36
N GLY A 190 -11.68 8.30 7.24
CA GLY A 190 -10.23 8.43 7.25
C GLY A 190 -9.72 9.61 8.06
N ALA A 191 -10.44 10.73 8.05
CA ALA A 191 -10.12 11.86 8.93
C ALA A 191 -10.28 11.51 10.42
N VAL A 192 -11.26 10.67 10.76
CA VAL A 192 -11.42 10.14 12.13
C VAL A 192 -10.24 9.25 12.49
N LEU A 193 -9.83 8.31 11.63
CA LEU A 193 -8.66 7.47 11.89
C LEU A 193 -7.36 8.28 12.01
N ALA A 194 -7.23 9.36 11.25
CA ALA A 194 -6.08 10.27 11.32
C ALA A 194 -5.95 10.98 12.67
N GLU A 195 -7.05 11.13 13.43
CA GLU A 195 -7.05 11.67 14.79
C GLU A 195 -6.91 10.55 15.83
N GLU A 196 -7.70 9.49 15.69
CA GLU A 196 -7.84 8.45 16.72
C GLU A 196 -6.62 7.52 16.80
N LEU A 197 -6.04 7.11 15.66
CA LEU A 197 -4.91 6.17 15.69
C LEU A 197 -3.64 6.79 16.31
N PRO A 198 -3.25 8.06 16.02
CA PRO A 198 -2.17 8.70 16.76
C PRO A 198 -2.49 8.92 18.25
N ARG A 199 -3.75 9.23 18.59
CA ARG A 199 -4.20 9.39 19.99
C ARG A 199 -4.04 8.08 20.77
N LEU A 200 -4.52 6.97 20.21
CA LEU A 200 -4.35 5.62 20.74
C LEU A 200 -2.87 5.28 20.86
N ALA A 201 -2.08 5.51 19.80
CA ALA A 201 -0.65 5.22 19.81
C ALA A 201 0.08 5.93 20.95
N ALA A 202 -0.30 7.15 21.33
CA ALA A 202 0.33 7.85 22.45
C ALA A 202 0.28 7.07 23.78
N GLY A 203 -0.76 6.25 23.99
CA GLY A 203 -0.93 5.40 25.19
C GLY A 203 -0.15 4.08 25.18
N HIS A 204 0.34 3.64 24.02
CA HIS A 204 0.90 2.30 23.84
C HIS A 204 2.39 2.32 23.50
N PRO A 205 3.32 2.10 24.46
CA PRO A 205 4.76 2.14 24.20
C PRO A 205 5.22 1.20 23.08
N SER A 206 4.47 0.11 22.82
CA SER A 206 4.75 -0.80 21.71
C SER A 206 4.45 -0.21 20.33
N VAL A 207 3.71 0.89 20.19
CA VAL A 207 3.46 1.54 18.90
C VAL A 207 4.57 2.53 18.60
N GLY A 208 5.34 2.27 17.55
CA GLY A 208 6.47 3.10 17.11
C GLY A 208 6.10 4.13 16.06
N GLU A 209 5.25 3.75 15.10
CA GLU A 209 4.71 4.66 14.08
C GLU A 209 3.27 4.32 13.74
N VAL A 210 2.49 5.37 13.44
CA VAL A 210 1.18 5.27 12.80
C VAL A 210 1.24 6.04 11.49
N ARG A 211 0.80 5.40 10.40
CA ARG A 211 0.79 6.02 9.06
C ARG A 211 -0.36 5.50 8.21
N GLY A 212 -0.87 6.33 7.33
CA GLY A 212 -1.98 5.97 6.45
C GLY A 212 -2.65 7.15 5.76
N LEU A 213 -3.58 6.83 4.87
CA LEU A 213 -4.47 7.77 4.18
C LEU A 213 -5.85 7.13 4.01
N GLY A 214 -6.92 7.93 4.14
CA GLY A 214 -8.30 7.43 4.03
C GLY A 214 -8.56 6.27 4.98
N LEU A 215 -8.98 5.12 4.47
CA LEU A 215 -9.21 3.89 5.24
C LEU A 215 -8.12 2.84 4.98
N LEU A 216 -6.87 3.27 4.81
CA LEU A 216 -5.71 2.39 4.73
C LEU A 216 -4.63 2.89 5.70
N TRP A 217 -4.46 2.18 6.81
CA TRP A 217 -3.55 2.55 7.89
C TRP A 217 -2.70 1.37 8.35
N ALA A 218 -1.52 1.68 8.86
CA ALA A 218 -0.65 0.75 9.55
C ALA A 218 -0.25 1.31 10.92
N LEU A 219 -0.28 0.45 11.93
CA LEU A 219 0.44 0.64 13.18
C LEU A 219 1.65 -0.27 13.13
N GLU A 220 2.82 0.31 13.38
CA GLU A 220 4.05 -0.44 13.43
C GLU A 220 4.50 -0.66 14.86
N LEU A 221 4.58 -1.94 15.23
CA LEU A 221 4.90 -2.33 16.60
C LEU A 221 6.41 -2.52 16.78
N VAL A 222 6.93 -1.96 17.87
CA VAL A 222 8.34 -1.95 18.26
C VAL A 222 8.47 -2.37 19.71
N LYS A 223 9.65 -2.84 20.11
CA LYS A 223 9.98 -3.01 21.52
C LYS A 223 10.34 -1.70 22.18
N ASP A 224 11.03 -0.82 21.45
CA ASP A 224 11.45 0.48 21.94
C ASP A 224 11.30 1.54 20.83
N ARG A 225 10.73 2.70 21.19
CA ARG A 225 10.44 3.80 20.25
C ARG A 225 11.67 4.57 19.80
N VAL A 226 12.73 4.59 20.61
CA VAL A 226 13.99 5.26 20.33
C VAL A 226 14.84 4.42 19.39
N THR A 227 15.06 3.14 19.71
CA THR A 227 15.84 2.22 18.88
C THR A 227 15.06 1.76 17.65
N ARG A 228 13.73 1.81 17.71
CA ARG A 228 12.79 1.30 16.71
C ARG A 228 12.95 -0.19 16.44
N GLU A 229 13.50 -0.94 17.40
CA GLU A 229 13.62 -2.40 17.30
C GLU A 229 12.23 -3.00 17.06
N PRO A 230 12.00 -3.73 15.94
CA PRO A 230 10.70 -4.35 15.68
C PRO A 230 10.24 -5.27 16.82
N LEU A 231 8.94 -5.27 17.14
CA LEU A 231 8.37 -6.14 18.18
C LEU A 231 8.70 -7.63 17.93
N VAL A 232 8.67 -8.01 16.66
CA VAL A 232 9.09 -9.33 16.16
C VAL A 232 10.07 -9.16 15.00
N PRO A 233 11.03 -10.08 14.81
CA PRO A 233 11.96 -10.02 13.68
C PRO A 233 11.23 -9.95 12.32
N PHE A 234 11.91 -9.38 11.32
CA PHE A 234 11.42 -9.38 9.94
C PHE A 234 11.15 -10.81 9.47
N ASN A 235 9.96 -11.06 8.91
CA ASN A 235 9.52 -12.40 8.47
C ASN A 235 9.56 -13.47 9.58
N ALA A 236 9.31 -13.08 10.83
CA ALA A 236 9.22 -14.00 11.95
C ALA A 236 8.22 -15.15 11.71
N LYS A 237 8.57 -16.34 12.19
CA LYS A 237 7.75 -17.57 12.11
C LYS A 237 7.81 -18.33 13.44
N GLY A 238 6.81 -19.18 13.67
CA GLY A 238 6.77 -20.01 14.88
C GLY A 238 6.77 -19.15 16.14
N ALA A 239 7.58 -19.53 17.14
CA ALA A 239 7.67 -18.82 18.42
C ALA A 239 8.07 -17.34 18.28
N ALA A 240 8.88 -16.97 17.28
CA ALA A 240 9.29 -15.58 17.07
C ALA A 240 8.13 -14.67 16.62
N ALA A 241 7.03 -15.25 16.10
CA ALA A 241 5.84 -14.51 15.69
C ALA A 241 4.74 -14.51 16.78
N ASP A 242 5.00 -15.14 17.94
CA ASP A 242 4.00 -15.36 18.98
C ASP A 242 3.38 -14.07 19.54
N PRO A 243 4.13 -12.97 19.76
CA PRO A 243 3.54 -11.70 20.21
C PRO A 243 2.43 -11.20 19.27
N MET A 244 2.69 -11.21 17.96
CA MET A 244 1.71 -10.77 16.95
C MET A 244 0.53 -11.73 16.84
N ARG A 245 0.78 -13.04 16.98
CA ARG A 245 -0.29 -14.06 17.01
C ARG A 245 -1.23 -13.84 18.18
N ARG A 246 -0.69 -13.63 19.39
CA ARG A 246 -1.47 -13.36 20.62
C ARG A 246 -2.29 -12.09 20.50
N LEU A 247 -1.72 -11.03 19.93
CA LEU A 247 -2.44 -9.79 19.61
C LEU A 247 -3.64 -10.06 18.69
N SER A 248 -3.42 -10.73 17.54
CA SER A 248 -4.47 -11.06 16.58
C SER A 248 -5.57 -11.94 17.17
N GLU A 249 -5.22 -12.93 17.99
CA GLU A 249 -6.18 -13.80 18.69
C GLU A 249 -6.99 -13.03 19.74
N ALA A 250 -6.36 -12.15 20.51
CA ALA A 250 -7.03 -11.31 21.50
C ALA A 250 -8.02 -10.33 20.86
N ALA A 251 -7.68 -9.79 19.69
CA ALA A 251 -8.57 -8.96 18.88
C ALA A 251 -9.76 -9.77 18.35
N LEU A 252 -9.49 -10.93 17.76
CA LEU A 252 -10.53 -11.79 17.19
C LEU A 252 -11.51 -12.30 18.25
N ALA A 253 -11.01 -12.63 19.45
CA ALA A 253 -11.85 -13.01 20.59
C ALA A 253 -12.81 -11.90 21.06
N ARG A 254 -12.50 -10.63 20.73
CA ARG A 254 -13.35 -9.45 20.96
C ARG A 254 -14.14 -9.02 19.72
N GLY A 255 -14.13 -9.82 18.66
CA GLY A 255 -14.87 -9.52 17.42
C GLY A 255 -14.13 -8.65 16.40
N LEU A 256 -12.86 -8.27 16.66
CA LEU A 256 -12.06 -7.48 15.73
C LEU A 256 -11.10 -8.37 14.92
N TYR A 257 -11.32 -8.45 13.61
CA TYR A 257 -10.36 -9.08 12.72
C TYR A 257 -9.23 -8.12 12.35
N LEU A 258 -7.99 -8.47 12.69
CA LEU A 258 -6.79 -7.73 12.32
C LEU A 258 -6.01 -8.49 11.25
N MET A 259 -5.62 -7.78 10.18
CA MET A 259 -4.55 -8.26 9.30
C MET A 259 -3.21 -7.84 9.90
N THR A 260 -2.37 -8.81 10.24
CA THR A 260 -1.00 -8.57 10.70
C THR A 260 0.01 -9.00 9.63
N HIS A 261 1.08 -8.22 9.50
CA HIS A 261 2.17 -8.53 8.58
C HIS A 261 3.50 -8.19 9.25
N PHE A 262 4.29 -9.20 9.59
CA PHE A 262 5.47 -9.03 10.46
C PHE A 262 5.05 -8.33 11.77
N ASN A 263 5.69 -7.22 12.13
CA ASN A 263 5.37 -6.37 13.27
C ASN A 263 4.31 -5.29 12.98
N LEU A 264 3.58 -5.39 11.87
CA LEU A 264 2.59 -4.41 11.44
C LEU A 264 1.17 -4.89 11.75
N VAL A 265 0.32 -3.98 12.21
CA VAL A 265 -1.15 -4.13 12.26
C VAL A 265 -1.75 -3.24 11.19
N LEU A 266 -2.49 -3.82 10.26
CA LEU A 266 -3.13 -3.08 9.17
C LEU A 266 -4.61 -2.84 9.48
N VAL A 267 -5.01 -1.56 9.45
CA VAL A 267 -6.38 -1.10 9.65
C VAL A 267 -6.94 -0.68 8.28
N ALA A 268 -7.77 -1.54 7.70
CA ALA A 268 -8.35 -1.35 6.38
C ALA A 268 -9.83 -1.81 6.31
N PRO A 269 -10.74 -1.17 7.07
CA PRO A 269 -12.15 -1.56 7.11
C PRO A 269 -12.87 -1.40 5.76
N PRO A 270 -14.07 -1.95 5.57
CA PRO A 270 -14.90 -1.63 4.41
C PRO A 270 -15.11 -0.10 4.27
N LEU A 271 -15.21 0.39 3.03
CA LEU A 271 -15.36 1.84 2.78
C LEU A 271 -16.70 2.40 3.24
N THR A 272 -17.67 1.52 3.46
CA THR A 272 -18.99 1.81 3.99
C THR A 272 -19.06 1.78 5.53
N ILE A 273 -17.92 1.62 6.22
CA ILE A 273 -17.89 1.53 7.68
C ILE A 273 -18.59 2.74 8.31
N ALA A 274 -19.49 2.47 9.27
CA ALA A 274 -20.15 3.51 10.03
C ALA A 274 -19.23 4.02 11.13
N ARG A 275 -19.45 5.28 11.56
CA ARG A 275 -18.67 5.88 12.64
C ARG A 275 -18.66 5.02 13.92
N ALA A 276 -19.81 4.47 14.31
CA ALA A 276 -19.92 3.65 15.50
C ALA A 276 -19.08 2.37 15.43
N ASP A 277 -19.10 1.66 14.29
CA ASP A 277 -18.30 0.45 14.09
C ASP A 277 -16.80 0.77 14.05
N LEU A 278 -16.43 1.93 13.50
CA LEU A 278 -15.06 2.43 13.50
C LEU A 278 -14.57 2.69 14.93
N ASP A 279 -15.38 3.39 15.72
CA ASP A 279 -15.06 3.71 17.13
C ASP A 279 -14.95 2.42 17.97
N GLU A 280 -15.86 1.45 17.77
CA GLU A 280 -15.80 0.14 18.42
C GLU A 280 -14.51 -0.61 18.06
N GLY A 281 -14.16 -0.66 16.77
CA GLY A 281 -12.93 -1.30 16.31
C GLY A 281 -11.67 -0.65 16.88
N VAL A 282 -11.63 0.69 16.96
CA VAL A 282 -10.52 1.42 17.58
C VAL A 282 -10.44 1.15 19.08
N ALA A 283 -11.57 1.11 19.79
CA ALA A 283 -11.59 0.79 21.22
C ALA A 283 -11.09 -0.63 21.51
N VAL A 284 -11.50 -1.63 20.70
CA VAL A 284 -10.97 -2.99 20.82
C VAL A 284 -9.47 -3.03 20.50
N LEU A 285 -9.01 -2.28 19.50
CA LEU A 285 -7.60 -2.19 19.16
C LEU A 285 -6.76 -1.61 20.31
N ASP A 286 -7.23 -0.55 20.96
CA ASP A 286 -6.61 0.07 22.15
C ASP A 286 -6.43 -0.97 23.26
N GLU A 287 -7.48 -1.71 23.61
CA GLU A 287 -7.40 -2.73 24.65
C GLU A 287 -6.38 -3.84 24.35
N VAL A 288 -6.34 -4.33 23.11
CA VAL A 288 -5.49 -5.49 22.77
C VAL A 288 -4.04 -5.12 22.59
N LEU A 289 -3.71 -3.87 22.28
CA LEU A 289 -2.33 -3.39 22.19
C LEU A 289 -1.58 -3.49 23.53
N ALA A 290 -2.29 -3.54 24.65
CA ALA A 290 -1.70 -3.85 25.96
C ALA A 290 -0.91 -5.18 25.96
N ALA A 291 -1.29 -6.15 25.12
CA ALA A 291 -0.54 -7.40 24.97
C ALA A 291 0.83 -7.19 24.29
N ALA A 292 0.93 -6.25 23.36
CA ALA A 292 2.19 -5.87 22.75
C ALA A 292 3.02 -4.95 23.66
N ASP A 293 2.38 -4.09 24.45
CA ASP A 293 3.08 -3.23 25.43
C ASP A 293 3.83 -4.03 26.48
N ALA A 294 3.29 -5.17 26.91
CA ALA A 294 3.96 -6.06 27.85
C ALA A 294 5.30 -6.61 27.30
N GLU A 295 5.44 -6.71 25.98
CA GLU A 295 6.66 -7.15 25.30
C GLU A 295 7.63 -5.98 25.06
N ALA A 296 7.12 -4.74 24.99
CA ALA A 296 7.92 -3.52 24.87
C ALA A 296 8.50 -3.03 26.21
N ALA A 297 7.83 -3.34 27.32
CA ALA A 297 8.28 -3.01 28.67
C ALA A 297 9.26 -4.04 29.28
N ALA A 298 9.55 -5.14 28.56
CA ALA A 298 10.40 -6.21 29.03
C ALA A 298 11.87 -5.96 28.66
N ASP A 299 12.50 -4.98 29.34
CA ASP A 299 13.97 -4.83 29.45
C ASP A 299 14.35 -4.18 30.79
#